data_AF-A0A4Z1RFM5-F1
#
_entry.id   AF-A0A4Z1RFM5-F1
#
_cell.length_a   1.000
_cell.length_b   1.000
_cell.length_c   1.000
_cell.angle_alpha   90.00
_cell.angle_beta   90.00
_cell.angle_gamma   90.00
#
_symmetry.space_group_name_H-M   'P 1'
#
loop_
_entity.id
_entity.type
_entity.pdbx_description
1 polymer ?
#
loop_
_entity_poly.entity_id
_entity_poly.type
_entity_poly.pdbx_seq_one_letter_code
_entity_poly.pdbx_strand_id
1 'polypeptide(L)'
;MKKSYDPPLTRNTNAPLYRFDKAIEKAQERLLSAIDMKQHHTSHNLAQEVISEAREALRKAEHQRELKIRELAQKDADAKAYRT
;
A
#
# COMPACT_ATOMS: atom_id res chain seq x y z
N MET A 1 16.21 -9.87 -13.59
CA MET A 1 15.11 -9.30 -12.78
C MET A 1 15.04 -10.06 -11.46
N LYS A 2 15.55 -9.48 -10.36
CA LYS A 2 15.32 -10.09 -9.04
C LYS A 2 13.81 -9.97 -8.79
N LYS A 3 13.10 -11.10 -8.72
CA LYS A 3 11.71 -11.12 -8.26
C LYS A 3 11.78 -10.65 -6.81
N SER A 4 11.58 -9.34 -6.59
CA SER A 4 11.37 -8.83 -5.24
C SER A 4 10.09 -9.50 -4.79
N TYR A 5 10.22 -10.49 -3.90
CA TYR A 5 9.08 -11.17 -3.33
C TYR A 5 8.33 -10.12 -2.52
N ASP A 6 7.24 -9.62 -3.08
CA ASP A 6 6.36 -8.71 -2.37
C ASP A 6 5.32 -9.58 -1.66
N PRO A 7 5.44 -9.80 -0.34
CA PRO A 7 4.53 -10.69 0.37
C PRO A 7 3.10 -10.18 0.18
N PRO A 8 2.10 -11.08 0.06
CA PRO A 8 0.72 -10.67 -0.07
C PRO A 8 0.28 -9.81 1.12
N LEU A 9 -0.71 -8.93 0.89
CA LEU A 9 -1.30 -8.13 1.96
C LEU A 9 -1.83 -9.07 3.06
N THR A 10 -1.38 -8.84 4.29
CA THR A 10 -1.77 -9.65 5.43
C THR A 10 -3.17 -9.31 5.89
N ARG A 11 -3.98 -10.36 6.11
CA ARG A 11 -5.28 -10.25 6.78
C ARG A 11 -5.20 -10.54 8.28
N ASN A 12 -4.01 -10.94 8.76
CA ASN A 12 -3.81 -11.23 10.17
C ASN A 12 -3.70 -9.92 10.95
N THR A 13 -4.68 -9.62 11.80
CA THR A 13 -4.75 -8.41 12.63
C THR A 13 -3.55 -8.23 13.55
N ASN A 14 -2.88 -9.33 13.91
CA ASN A 14 -1.69 -9.32 14.77
C ASN A 14 -0.38 -9.16 13.99
N ALA A 15 -0.43 -9.21 12.65
CA ALA A 15 0.78 -9.06 11.85
C ALA A 15 1.28 -7.60 11.90
N PRO A 16 2.60 -7.37 11.95
CA PRO A 16 3.18 -6.04 12.07
C PRO A 16 2.89 -5.14 10.84
N LEU A 17 2.52 -5.75 9.71
CA LEU A 17 2.13 -5.03 8.49
C LEU A 17 0.62 -4.77 8.37
N TYR A 18 -0.22 -5.32 9.26
CA TYR A 18 -1.69 -5.29 9.12
C TYR A 18 -2.26 -3.88 8.90
N ARG A 19 -1.78 -2.90 9.65
CA ARG A 19 -2.26 -1.51 9.53
C ARG A 19 -1.93 -0.89 8.18
N PHE A 20 -0.75 -1.20 7.64
CA PHE A 20 -0.28 -0.71 6.35
C PHE A 20 -1.03 -1.42 5.22
N ASP A 21 -1.18 -2.74 5.35
CA ASP A 21 -1.89 -3.57 4.38
C ASP A 21 -3.36 -3.17 4.29
N LYS A 22 -4.01 -2.88 5.42
CA LYS A 22 -5.38 -2.33 5.44
C LYS A 22 -5.48 -0.93 4.83
N ALA A 23 -4.44 -0.11 4.97
CA ALA A 23 -4.40 1.22 4.35
C ALA A 23 -4.30 1.11 2.82
N ILE A 24 -3.50 0.17 2.32
CA ILE A 24 -3.40 -0.15 0.88
C ILE A 24 -4.74 -0.67 0.36
N GLU A 25 -5.38 -1.62 1.04
CA GLU A 25 -6.70 -2.12 0.63
C GLU A 25 -7.72 -0.98 0.50
N LYS A 26 -7.80 -0.09 1.49
CA LYS A 26 -8.70 1.08 1.44
C LYS A 26 -8.34 2.06 0.31
N ALA A 27 -7.05 2.25 0.02
CA ALA A 27 -6.61 3.11 -1.08
C ALA A 27 -6.95 2.48 -2.46
N GLN A 28 -6.84 1.16 -2.60
CA GLN A 28 -7.27 0.43 -3.78
C GLN A 28 -8.79 0.54 -3.98
N GLU A 29 -9.58 0.34 -2.93
CA GLU A 29 -11.05 0.53 -2.97
C GLU A 29 -11.44 1.93 -3.45
N ARG A 30 -10.77 2.97 -2.93
CA ARG A 30 -10.99 4.36 -3.36
C ARG A 30 -10.63 4.59 -4.82
N LEU A 31 -9.52 4.03 -5.29
CA LEU A 31 -9.11 4.14 -6.69
C LEU A 31 -10.12 3.46 -7.61
N LEU A 32 -10.59 2.27 -7.24
CA LEU A 32 -11.62 1.56 -8.00
C LEU A 32 -12.92 2.37 -8.04
N SER A 33 -13.35 2.91 -6.90
CA SER A 33 -14.51 3.80 -6.84
C SER A 33 -14.34 5.05 -7.71
N ALA A 34 -13.16 5.67 -7.73
CA ALA A 34 -12.88 6.83 -8.58
C ALA A 34 -12.90 6.48 -10.08
N ILE A 35 -12.40 5.30 -10.44
CA ILE A 35 -12.43 4.80 -11.83
C ILE A 35 -13.87 4.51 -12.27
N ASP A 36 -14.66 3.88 -11.40
CA ASP A 36 -16.07 3.60 -11.64
C ASP A 36 -16.87 4.91 -11.81
N MET A 37 -16.68 5.87 -10.91
CA MET A 37 -17.30 7.19 -11.00
C MET A 37 -16.95 7.94 -12.30
N LYS A 38 -15.72 7.81 -12.83
CA LYS A 38 -15.35 8.40 -14.13
C LYS A 38 -16.23 7.88 -15.27
N GLN A 39 -16.66 6.62 -15.22
CA GLN A 39 -17.52 6.05 -16.26
C GLN A 39 -18.91 6.71 -16.31
N HIS A 40 -19.33 7.32 -15.20
CA HIS A 40 -20.65 7.95 -15.03
C HIS A 40 -20.62 9.48 -14.98
N HIS A 41 -19.45 10.12 -15.02
CA HIS A 41 -19.31 11.57 -14.90
C HIS A 41 -19.37 12.30 -16.27
N THR A 42 -20.07 13.43 -16.29
CA THR A 42 -20.11 14.36 -17.45
C THR A 42 -18.87 15.26 -17.55
N SER A 43 -18.18 15.51 -16.43
CA SER A 43 -16.93 16.30 -16.39
C SER A 43 -15.70 15.39 -16.38
N HIS A 44 -15.07 15.25 -17.54
CA HIS A 44 -13.92 14.37 -17.72
C HIS A 44 -12.69 14.82 -16.92
N ASN A 45 -12.44 16.13 -16.85
CA ASN A 45 -11.23 16.68 -16.22
C ASN A 45 -11.23 16.44 -14.71
N LEU A 46 -12.35 16.71 -14.04
CA LEU A 46 -12.49 16.46 -12.61
C LEU A 46 -12.31 14.97 -12.29
N ALA A 47 -12.86 14.08 -13.10
CA ALA A 47 -12.70 12.65 -12.91
C ALA A 47 -11.24 12.18 -13.07
N GLN A 48 -10.47 12.79 -13.97
CA GLN A 48 -9.04 12.51 -14.11
C GLN A 48 -8.23 12.99 -12.89
N GLU A 49 -8.55 14.15 -12.35
CA GLU A 49 -7.88 14.68 -11.14
C GLU A 49 -8.12 13.77 -9.94
N VAL A 50 -9.38 13.37 -9.70
CA VAL A 50 -9.75 12.46 -8.60
C VAL A 50 -9.04 11.11 -8.73
N ILE A 51 -8.96 10.53 -9.94
CA ILE A 51 -8.21 9.28 -10.17
C ILE A 51 -6.71 9.48 -9.90
N SER A 52 -6.15 10.61 -10.31
CA SER A 52 -4.73 10.90 -10.11
C SER A 52 -4.38 11.04 -8.63
N GLU A 53 -5.22 11.73 -7.87
CA GLU A 53 -5.10 11.84 -6.41
C GLU A 53 -5.24 10.47 -5.73
N ALA A 54 -6.22 9.66 -6.14
CA ALA A 54 -6.39 8.31 -5.60
C ALA A 54 -5.18 7.41 -5.89
N ARG A 55 -4.56 7.52 -7.08
CA ARG A 55 -3.32 6.82 -7.41
C ARG A 55 -2.15 7.29 -6.56
N GLU A 56 -2.04 8.59 -6.28
CA GLU A 56 -1.02 9.11 -5.38
C GLU A 56 -1.18 8.61 -3.95
N ALA A 57 -2.42 8.57 -3.45
CA ALA A 57 -2.73 8.02 -2.15
C ALA A 57 -2.32 6.54 -2.03
N LEU A 58 -2.60 5.74 -3.08
CA LEU A 58 -2.16 4.35 -3.15
C LEU A 58 -0.64 4.22 -3.12
N ARG A 59 0.09 4.98 -3.95
CA ARG A 59 1.56 4.97 -3.96
C ARG A 59 2.16 5.35 -2.60
N LYS A 60 1.57 6.33 -1.91
CA LYS A 60 2.02 6.73 -0.57
C LYS A 60 1.83 5.59 0.45
N ALA A 61 0.70 4.89 0.41
CA ALA A 61 0.44 3.75 1.28
C ALA A 61 1.41 2.57 1.02
N GLU A 62 1.66 2.25 -0.25
CA GLU A 62 2.64 1.24 -0.67
C GLU A 62 4.05 1.61 -0.20
N HIS A 63 4.47 2.86 -0.37
CA HIS A 63 5.77 3.33 0.09
C HIS A 63 5.92 3.22 1.62
N GLN A 64 4.89 3.58 2.39
CA GLN A 64 4.90 3.42 3.85
C GLN A 64 5.04 1.95 4.26
N ARG A 65 4.39 1.03 3.53
CA ARG A 65 4.53 -0.41 3.76
C ARG A 65 5.96 -0.88 3.47
N GLU A 66 6.56 -0.47 2.35
CA GLU A 66 7.95 -0.82 2.02
C GLU A 66 8.93 -0.35 3.10
N LEU A 67 8.78 0.89 3.58
CA LEU A 67 9.60 1.41 4.67
C LEU A 67 9.46 0.54 5.93
N LYS A 68 8.23 0.11 6.26
CA LYS A 68 8.00 -0.75 7.41
C LYS A 68 8.62 -2.14 7.24
N ILE A 69 8.56 -2.72 6.04
CA ILE A 69 9.22 -3.99 5.74
C ILE A 69 10.72 -3.89 5.97
N ARG A 70 11.35 -2.81 5.48
CA ARG A 70 12.79 -2.57 5.70
C ARG A 70 13.14 -2.42 7.18
N GLU A 71 12.32 -1.68 7.94
CA GLU A 71 12.49 -1.53 9.40
C GLU A 71 12.41 -2.88 10.13
N LEU A 72 11.43 -3.72 9.78
CA LEU A 72 11.26 -5.05 10.38
C LEU A 72 12.43 -5.98 10.03
N ALA A 73 12.91 -5.94 8.78
CA ALA A 73 14.07 -6.72 8.36
C ALA A 73 15.34 -6.32 9.13
N GLN A 74 15.54 -5.02 9.36
CA GLN A 74 16.67 -4.52 10.16
C GLN A 74 16.57 -5.01 11.61
N LYS A 75 15.39 -4.89 12.24
CA LYS A 75 15.17 -5.35 13.61
C LYS A 75 15.40 -6.85 13.78
N ASP A 76 15.01 -7.66 12.80
CA ASP A 76 15.27 -9.10 12.81
C ASP A 76 16.78 -9.41 12.69
N ALA A 77 17.51 -8.66 11.85
CA ALA A 77 18.95 -8.77 11.73
C ALA A 77 19.67 -8.40 13.04
N ASP A 78 19.27 -7.30 13.68
CA ASP A 78 19.84 -6.84 14.95
C ASP A 78 19.55 -7.85 16.09
N ALA A 79 18.32 -8.38 16.14
CA ALA A 79 17.93 -9.39 17.12
C ALA A 79 18.69 -10.70 16.96
N LYS A 80 19.05 -11.08 15.73
CA LYS A 80 19.90 -12.24 15.46
C LYS A 80 21.34 -11.99 15.91
N ALA A 81 21.89 -10.81 15.62
CA ALA A 81 23.25 -10.44 16.02
C ALA A 81 23.44 -10.38 17.55
N TYR A 82 22.41 -10.01 18.31
CA TYR A 82 22.48 -10.00 19.78
C TYR A 82 22.37 -11.40 20.42
N ARG A 83 21.83 -12.39 19.68
CA ARG A 83 21.65 -13.77 20.18
C ARG A 83 22.84 -14.69 19.89
N THR A 84 23.79 -14.23 19.08
CA THR A 84 25.05 -14.91 18.76
C THR A 84 26.19 -14.34 19.57
#